data_AF-A0A522ELB0-F1
#
_entry.id   AF-A0A522ELB0-F1
#
_cell.length_a   1.000
_cell.length_b   1.000
_cell.length_c   1.000
_cell.angle_alpha   90.00
_cell.angle_beta   90.00
_cell.angle_gamma   90.00
#
_symmetry.space_group_name_H-M   'P 1'
#
loop_
_entity.id
_entity.type
_entity.pdbx_description
1 polymer ?
#
loop_
_entity_poly.entity_id
_entity_poly.type
_entity_poly.pdbx_seq_one_letter_code
_entity_poly.pdbx_strand_id
1 'polypeptide(L)'
;MKAAEEIKQLAFERLQEAVILCDNGKYDGAFYLAGYSIELMLKAKVCEHWNLPSLFDESYQTHGISEVRRAVKTHDIAVLLIFSGLKAKFDLAKSTNMVLAEINLLLFTSSGRCLWNEQVRYQSSGSQYPEDVKALITLLQHEEGLLQWINKN
;
A
#
# COMPACT_ATOMS: atom_id res chain seq x y z
N MET A 1 -0.03 -8.76 14.92
CA MET A 1 -1.08 -9.27 14.02
C MET A 1 -0.78 -10.73 13.70
N LYS A 2 -1.72 -11.62 13.98
CA LYS A 2 -1.56 -13.08 13.87
C LYS A 2 -2.04 -13.66 12.53
N ALA A 3 -2.88 -12.94 11.81
CA ALA A 3 -3.43 -13.37 10.51
C ALA A 3 -3.33 -12.26 9.44
N ALA A 4 -3.26 -12.65 8.16
CA ALA A 4 -3.30 -11.74 7.03
C ALA A 4 -4.53 -10.82 7.05
N GLU A 5 -5.68 -11.32 7.50
CA GLU A 5 -6.91 -10.54 7.59
C GLU A 5 -6.81 -9.39 8.60
N GLU A 6 -6.10 -9.57 9.72
CA GLU A 6 -5.83 -8.48 10.67
C GLU A 6 -4.98 -7.36 10.03
N ILE A 7 -4.08 -7.73 9.10
CA ILE A 7 -3.26 -6.76 8.36
C ILE A 7 -4.13 -5.96 7.39
N LYS A 8 -5.09 -6.60 6.72
CA LYS A 8 -6.03 -5.90 5.83
C LYS A 8 -6.94 -4.95 6.59
N GLN A 9 -7.45 -5.38 7.75
CA GLN A 9 -8.25 -4.52 8.61
C GLN A 9 -7.44 -3.27 9.01
N LEU A 10 -6.17 -3.45 9.40
CA LEU A 10 -5.27 -2.35 9.70
C LEU A 10 -5.03 -1.44 8.48
N ALA A 11 -4.91 -2.01 7.28
CA ALA A 11 -4.76 -1.23 6.05
C ALA A 11 -5.95 -0.29 5.83
N PHE A 12 -7.18 -0.78 6.00
CA PHE A 12 -8.37 0.06 5.88
C PHE A 12 -8.45 1.13 6.98
N GLU A 13 -8.08 0.80 8.22
CA GLU A 13 -7.98 1.79 9.31
C GLU A 13 -6.98 2.91 8.98
N ARG A 14 -5.80 2.57 8.44
CA ARG A 14 -4.80 3.57 8.02
C ARG A 14 -5.33 4.47 6.90
N LEU A 15 -6.13 3.94 5.98
CA LEU A 15 -6.78 4.77 4.96
C LEU A 15 -7.82 5.72 5.59
N GLN A 16 -8.61 5.26 6.55
CA GLN A 16 -9.57 6.13 7.27
C GLN A 16 -8.85 7.26 8.02
N GLU A 17 -7.72 6.96 8.67
CA GLU A 17 -6.91 7.99 9.31
C GLU A 17 -6.30 8.97 8.30
N ALA A 18 -5.89 8.49 7.12
CA ALA A 18 -5.42 9.35 6.03
C ALA A 18 -6.51 10.34 5.59
N VAL A 19 -7.77 9.89 5.49
CA VAL A 19 -8.93 10.77 5.20
C VAL A 19 -9.06 11.86 6.26
N ILE A 20 -9.08 11.48 7.55
CA ILE A 20 -9.19 12.45 8.65
C ILE A 20 -8.07 13.49 8.61
N LEU A 21 -6.83 13.07 8.33
CA LEU A 21 -5.70 13.99 8.18
C LEU A 21 -5.87 14.93 6.98
N CYS A 22 -6.33 14.40 5.85
CA CYS A 22 -6.56 15.18 4.63
C CYS A 22 -7.61 16.27 4.86
N ASP A 23 -8.74 15.91 5.48
CA ASP A 23 -9.85 16.83 5.80
C ASP A 23 -9.42 17.95 6.76
N ASN A 24 -8.39 17.70 7.58
CA ASN A 24 -7.80 18.67 8.49
C ASN A 24 -6.57 19.40 7.92
N GLY A 25 -6.34 19.31 6.61
CA GLY A 25 -5.25 19.99 5.92
C GLY A 25 -3.86 19.46 6.25
N LYS A 26 -3.74 18.24 6.79
CA LYS A 26 -2.48 17.58 7.14
C LYS A 26 -2.01 16.66 6.01
N TYR A 27 -1.76 17.25 4.84
CA TYR A 27 -1.54 16.51 3.59
C TYR A 27 -0.32 15.58 3.59
N ASP A 28 0.82 15.99 4.17
CA ASP A 28 2.01 15.12 4.24
C ASP A 28 1.75 13.86 5.08
N GLY A 29 1.08 14.02 6.22
CA GLY A 29 0.67 12.91 7.08
C GLY A 29 -0.40 12.03 6.43
N ALA A 30 -1.36 12.65 5.73
CA ALA A 30 -2.39 11.96 4.99
C ALA A 30 -1.79 11.09 3.87
N PHE A 31 -0.86 11.65 3.08
CA PHE A 31 -0.14 10.92 2.04
C PHE A 31 0.70 9.76 2.62
N TYR A 32 1.38 10.00 3.74
CA TYR A 32 2.12 8.94 4.43
C TYR A 32 1.20 7.76 4.81
N LEU A 33 0.08 8.01 5.47
CA LEU A 33 -0.86 6.96 5.89
C LEU A 33 -1.55 6.29 4.70
N ALA A 34 -1.86 7.04 3.63
CA ALA A 34 -2.42 6.50 2.40
C ALA A 34 -1.46 5.48 1.76
N GLY A 35 -0.17 5.80 1.60
CA GLY A 35 0.78 4.82 1.08
C GLY A 35 1.05 3.66 2.03
N TYR A 36 1.04 3.90 3.36
CA TYR A 36 1.19 2.83 4.34
C TYR A 36 0.01 1.84 4.30
N SER A 37 -1.21 2.31 4.03
CA SER A 37 -2.37 1.44 3.81
C SER A 37 -2.16 0.49 2.63
N ILE A 38 -1.57 0.97 1.52
CA ILE A 38 -1.24 0.15 0.34
C ILE A 38 -0.15 -0.86 0.68
N GLU A 39 0.91 -0.43 1.40
CA GLU A 39 1.98 -1.31 1.85
C GLU A 39 1.45 -2.47 2.70
N LEU A 40 0.58 -2.18 3.68
CA LEU A 40 -0.05 -3.19 4.54
C LEU A 40 -0.90 -4.16 3.73
N MET A 41 -1.74 -3.66 2.82
CA MET A 41 -2.58 -4.49 1.97
C MET A 41 -1.75 -5.42 1.08
N LEU A 42 -0.67 -4.93 0.49
CA LEU A 42 0.26 -5.76 -0.29
C LEU A 42 0.97 -6.79 0.59
N LYS A 43 1.41 -6.43 1.80
CA LYS A 43 2.02 -7.39 2.74
C LYS A 43 1.03 -8.47 3.18
N ALA A 44 -0.24 -8.14 3.35
CA ALA A 44 -1.29 -9.14 3.56
C ALA A 44 -1.40 -10.10 2.35
N LYS A 45 -1.36 -9.56 1.12
CA LYS A 45 -1.36 -10.39 -0.09
C LYS A 45 -0.10 -11.23 -0.28
N VAL A 46 1.05 -10.76 0.16
CA VAL A 46 2.27 -11.60 0.21
C VAL A 46 2.06 -12.78 1.16
N CYS A 47 1.42 -12.58 2.31
CA CYS A 47 1.08 -13.68 3.23
C CYS A 47 0.22 -14.73 2.52
N GLU A 48 -0.85 -14.30 1.85
CA GLU A 48 -1.75 -15.19 1.11
C GLU A 48 -1.04 -15.91 -0.03
N HIS A 49 -0.29 -15.18 -0.85
CA HIS A 49 0.40 -15.73 -2.02
C HIS A 49 1.46 -16.79 -1.64
N TRP A 50 2.13 -16.60 -0.49
CA TRP A 50 3.16 -17.52 -0.01
C TRP A 50 2.65 -18.54 1.02
N ASN A 51 1.34 -18.59 1.28
CA ASN A 51 0.72 -19.45 2.29
C ASN A 51 1.33 -19.29 3.70
N LEU A 52 1.56 -18.05 4.11
CA LEU A 52 2.02 -17.70 5.46
C LEU A 52 0.85 -17.15 6.28
N PRO A 53 0.74 -17.49 7.58
CA PRO A 53 -0.34 -16.97 8.41
C PRO A 53 -0.22 -15.45 8.60
N SER A 54 0.99 -14.96 8.90
CA SER A 54 1.27 -13.54 9.07
C SER A 54 2.77 -13.26 8.97
N LEU A 55 3.13 -12.16 8.32
CA LEU A 55 4.50 -11.65 8.31
C LEU A 55 4.91 -10.97 9.63
N PHE A 56 3.93 -10.57 10.45
CA PHE A 56 4.13 -9.81 11.69
C PHE A 56 3.98 -10.65 12.96
N ASP A 57 3.62 -11.93 12.85
CA ASP A 57 3.52 -12.81 14.00
C ASP A 57 4.88 -13.45 14.29
N GLU A 58 5.64 -12.88 15.22
CA GLU A 58 6.94 -13.43 15.63
C GLU A 58 6.85 -14.81 16.31
N SER A 59 5.66 -15.22 16.77
CA SER A 59 5.46 -16.54 17.40
C SER A 59 5.40 -17.68 16.38
N TYR A 60 5.07 -17.39 15.12
CA TYR A 60 5.10 -18.38 14.04
C TYR A 60 6.57 -18.71 13.68
N GLN A 61 6.94 -19.99 13.79
CA GLN A 61 8.29 -20.48 13.55
C GLN A 61 8.26 -21.66 12.57
N THR A 62 9.03 -21.54 11.50
CA THR A 62 9.31 -22.62 10.55
C THR A 62 10.70 -22.40 9.94
N HIS A 63 11.31 -23.44 9.38
CA HIS A 63 12.64 -23.32 8.78
C HIS A 63 12.65 -22.24 7.68
N GLY A 64 13.56 -21.28 7.77
CA GLY A 64 13.72 -20.19 6.79
C GLY A 64 12.76 -18.99 6.97
N ILE A 65 11.89 -18.97 7.99
CA ILE A 65 10.92 -17.87 8.17
C ILE A 65 11.60 -16.51 8.42
N SER A 66 12.77 -16.50 9.05
CA SER A 66 13.56 -15.30 9.30
C SER A 66 14.03 -14.62 8.02
N GLU A 67 14.49 -15.41 7.06
CA GLU A 67 14.98 -14.99 5.75
C GLU A 67 13.83 -14.44 4.91
N VAL A 68 12.69 -15.14 4.93
CA VAL A 68 11.45 -14.70 4.27
C VAL A 68 10.99 -13.36 4.84
N ARG A 69 10.89 -13.24 6.18
CA ARG A 69 10.54 -11.97 6.85
C ARG A 69 11.51 -10.86 6.48
N ARG A 70 12.81 -11.15 6.43
CA ARG A 70 13.84 -10.16 6.03
C ARG A 70 13.64 -9.68 4.59
N ALA A 71 13.30 -10.56 3.66
CA ALA A 71 13.07 -10.18 2.26
C ALA A 71 11.89 -9.21 2.11
N VAL A 72 10.82 -9.40 2.89
CA VAL A 72 9.59 -8.57 2.83
C VAL A 72 9.61 -7.37 3.77
N LYS A 73 10.71 -7.12 4.50
CA LYS A 73 10.90 -5.90 5.29
C LYS A 73 11.09 -4.63 4.44
N THR A 74 11.03 -4.75 3.12
CA THR A 74 10.98 -3.59 2.22
C THR A 74 9.72 -2.75 2.44
N HIS A 75 9.85 -1.45 2.16
CA HIS A 75 8.77 -0.46 2.11
C HIS A 75 8.46 -0.04 0.66
N ASP A 76 9.13 -0.64 -0.31
CA ASP A 76 8.92 -0.33 -1.73
C ASP A 76 7.66 -1.03 -2.26
N ILE A 77 6.64 -0.22 -2.56
CA ILE A 77 5.36 -0.69 -3.12
C ILE A 77 5.54 -1.45 -4.44
N ALA A 78 6.48 -1.05 -5.31
CA ALA A 78 6.72 -1.74 -6.56
C ALA A 78 7.29 -3.15 -6.33
N VAL A 79 8.19 -3.30 -5.35
CA VAL A 79 8.72 -4.61 -4.95
C VAL A 79 7.62 -5.47 -4.31
N LEU A 80 6.77 -4.88 -3.45
CA LEU A 80 5.67 -5.61 -2.81
C LEU A 80 4.59 -6.05 -3.81
N LEU A 81 4.36 -5.29 -4.88
CA LEU A 81 3.52 -5.73 -6.01
C LEU A 81 4.08 -6.97 -6.72
N ILE A 82 5.41 -7.09 -6.82
CA ILE A 82 6.06 -8.28 -7.37
C ILE A 82 5.91 -9.46 -6.40
N PHE A 83 6.24 -9.26 -5.12
CA PHE A 83 6.17 -10.32 -4.11
C PHE A 83 4.76 -10.85 -3.87
N SER A 84 3.74 -10.01 -4.00
CA SER A 84 2.32 -10.41 -3.90
C SER A 84 1.82 -11.18 -5.13
N GLY A 85 2.62 -11.30 -6.20
CA GLY A 85 2.19 -11.91 -7.46
C GLY A 85 1.23 -11.04 -8.27
N LEU A 86 1.04 -9.77 -7.90
CA LEU A 86 0.05 -8.88 -8.51
C LEU A 86 0.60 -7.99 -9.62
N LYS A 87 1.93 -7.87 -9.78
CA LYS A 87 2.53 -6.91 -10.70
C LYS A 87 1.99 -6.98 -12.14
N ALA A 88 1.98 -8.18 -12.73
CA ALA A 88 1.49 -8.37 -14.11
C ALA A 88 -0.03 -8.10 -14.21
N LYS A 89 -0.80 -8.53 -13.20
CA LYS A 89 -2.25 -8.24 -13.14
C LYS A 89 -2.50 -6.74 -13.04
N PHE A 90 -1.72 -6.03 -12.24
CA PHE A 90 -1.85 -4.59 -12.04
C PHE A 90 -1.51 -3.82 -13.32
N ASP A 91 -0.43 -4.21 -14.02
CA ASP A 91 -0.06 -3.59 -15.30
C ASP A 91 -1.14 -3.74 -16.36
N LEU A 92 -1.81 -4.89 -16.41
CA LEU A 92 -2.95 -5.10 -17.29
C LEU A 92 -4.16 -4.28 -16.83
N ALA A 93 -4.50 -4.34 -15.54
CA ALA A 93 -5.68 -3.68 -14.99
C ALA A 93 -5.61 -2.16 -15.16
N LYS A 94 -4.46 -1.53 -14.91
CA LYS A 94 -4.30 -0.07 -15.08
C LYS A 94 -4.36 0.41 -16.53
N SER A 95 -4.28 -0.48 -17.52
CA SER A 95 -4.46 -0.11 -18.93
C SER A 95 -5.93 -0.05 -19.35
N THR A 96 -6.83 -0.61 -18.53
CA THR A 96 -8.27 -0.73 -18.83
C THR A 96 -9.16 -0.12 -17.76
N ASN A 97 -8.65 0.07 -16.54
CA ASN A 97 -9.35 0.72 -15.43
C ASN A 97 -8.77 2.12 -15.19
N MET A 98 -9.59 3.16 -15.38
CA MET A 98 -9.16 4.55 -15.25
C MET A 98 -8.78 4.93 -13.81
N VAL A 99 -9.47 4.39 -12.80
CA VAL A 99 -9.16 4.64 -11.37
C VAL A 99 -7.75 4.15 -11.04
N LEU A 100 -7.40 2.94 -11.47
CA LEU A 100 -6.07 2.38 -11.27
C LEU A 100 -5.00 3.10 -12.10
N ALA A 101 -5.35 3.57 -13.31
CA ALA A 101 -4.46 4.37 -14.13
C ALA A 101 -4.09 5.69 -13.44
N GLU A 102 -5.06 6.38 -12.87
CA GLU A 102 -4.87 7.65 -12.17
C GLU A 102 -4.09 7.46 -10.87
N ILE A 103 -4.42 6.44 -10.07
CA ILE A 103 -3.62 6.06 -8.90
C ILE A 103 -2.16 5.78 -9.31
N ASN A 104 -1.94 5.11 -10.44
CA ASN A 104 -0.58 4.84 -10.92
C ASN A 104 0.19 6.14 -11.23
N LEU A 105 -0.47 7.16 -11.78
CA LEU A 105 0.15 8.46 -12.06
C LEU A 105 0.52 9.21 -10.78
N LEU A 106 -0.32 9.12 -9.74
CA LEU A 106 -0.09 9.78 -8.45
C LEU A 106 0.96 9.08 -7.58
N LEU A 107 1.13 7.77 -7.75
CA LEU A 107 2.04 6.96 -6.92
C LEU A 107 3.37 6.63 -7.58
N PHE A 108 3.47 6.62 -8.91
CA PHE A 108 4.67 6.12 -9.59
C PHE A 108 5.19 7.11 -10.64
N THR A 109 6.52 7.19 -10.73
CA THR A 109 7.19 7.85 -11.85
C THR A 109 6.99 7.06 -13.15
N SER A 110 7.31 7.68 -14.29
CA SER A 110 7.35 7.01 -15.60
C SER A 110 8.32 5.81 -15.65
N SER A 111 9.35 5.80 -14.80
CA SER A 111 10.28 4.68 -14.65
C SER A 111 9.75 3.56 -13.74
N GLY A 112 8.52 3.69 -13.21
CA GLY A 112 7.91 2.72 -12.30
C GLY A 112 8.40 2.81 -10.85
N ARG A 113 9.13 3.87 -10.47
CA ARG A 113 9.56 4.08 -9.09
C ARG A 113 8.41 4.66 -8.28
N CYS A 114 8.15 4.09 -7.10
CA CYS A 114 7.16 4.63 -6.18
C CYS A 114 7.63 5.99 -5.61
N LEU A 115 6.75 7.00 -5.70
CA LEU A 115 6.94 8.33 -5.13
C LEU A 115 6.78 8.31 -3.61
N TRP A 116 5.88 7.46 -3.10
CA TRP A 116 5.74 7.22 -1.67
C TRP A 116 6.88 6.34 -1.13
N ASN A 117 7.37 6.70 0.05
CA ASN A 117 8.23 5.86 0.90
C ASN A 117 8.05 6.28 2.37
N GLU A 118 8.56 5.48 3.29
CA GLU A 118 8.38 5.73 4.73
C GLU A 118 9.12 6.96 5.25
N GLN A 119 10.09 7.51 4.51
CA GLN A 119 10.82 8.72 4.90
C GLN A 119 9.99 9.98 4.71
N VAL A 120 8.90 9.94 3.92
CA VAL A 120 7.98 11.08 3.75
C VAL A 120 7.46 11.57 5.10
N ARG A 121 7.32 10.69 6.09
CA ARG A 121 6.89 11.05 7.46
C ARG A 121 7.82 12.04 8.18
N TYR A 122 9.07 12.17 7.72
CA TYR A 122 10.07 13.07 8.31
C TYR A 122 10.27 14.36 7.49
N GLN A 123 9.63 14.47 6.34
CA GLN A 123 9.69 15.68 5.53
C GLN A 123 8.97 16.83 6.23
N SER A 124 9.43 18.05 5.97
CA SER A 124 8.76 19.25 6.47
C SER A 124 7.35 19.36 5.87
N SER A 125 6.42 19.92 6.63
CA SER A 125 5.06 20.15 6.14
C SER A 125 5.05 20.97 4.85
N GLY A 126 4.17 20.60 3.92
CA GLY A 126 4.06 21.22 2.59
C GLY A 126 4.95 20.58 1.51
N SER A 127 5.49 19.39 1.77
CA SER A 127 6.24 18.61 0.76
C SER A 127 5.33 17.93 -0.27
N GLN A 128 4.07 17.68 0.10
CA GLN A 128 3.06 17.08 -0.75
C GLN A 128 2.07 18.12 -1.28
N TYR A 129 1.67 17.97 -2.55
CA TYR A 129 0.67 18.85 -3.17
C TYR A 129 -0.73 18.48 -2.67
N PRO A 130 -1.48 19.42 -2.06
CA PRO A 130 -2.80 19.14 -1.50
C PRO A 130 -3.78 18.46 -2.46
N GLU A 131 -3.81 18.89 -3.73
CA GLU A 131 -4.72 18.37 -4.73
C GLU A 131 -4.41 16.92 -5.11
N ASP A 132 -3.13 16.58 -5.26
CA ASP A 132 -2.69 15.20 -5.54
C ASP A 132 -3.03 14.26 -4.37
N VAL A 133 -2.87 14.73 -3.13
CA VAL A 133 -3.18 13.94 -1.93
C VAL A 133 -4.69 13.69 -1.81
N LYS A 134 -5.52 14.71 -2.03
CA LYS A 134 -6.99 14.58 -2.03
C LYS A 134 -7.45 13.62 -3.13
N ALA A 135 -6.90 13.76 -4.34
CA ALA A 135 -7.21 12.88 -5.46
C ALA A 135 -6.85 11.43 -5.13
N LEU A 136 -5.62 11.18 -4.63
CA LEU A 136 -5.18 9.85 -4.24
C LEU A 136 -6.12 9.23 -3.19
N ILE A 137 -6.43 9.96 -2.12
CA ILE A 137 -7.30 9.44 -1.04
C ILE A 137 -8.71 9.15 -1.54
N THR A 138 -9.25 9.98 -2.43
CA THR A 138 -10.56 9.76 -3.05
C THR A 138 -10.54 8.48 -3.88
N LEU A 139 -9.53 8.30 -4.73
CA LEU A 139 -9.38 7.13 -5.59
C LEU A 139 -9.14 5.84 -4.79
N LEU A 140 -8.40 5.89 -3.68
CA LEU A 140 -8.19 4.74 -2.80
C LEU A 140 -9.46 4.27 -2.09
N GLN A 141 -10.41 5.17 -1.83
CA GLN A 141 -11.72 4.85 -1.27
C GLN A 141 -12.73 4.32 -2.31
N HIS A 142 -12.44 4.48 -3.60
CA HIS A 142 -13.30 4.02 -4.68
C HIS A 142 -13.46 2.49 -4.66
N GLU A 143 -14.59 1.96 -5.14
CA GLU A 143 -14.88 0.51 -5.16
C GLU A 143 -13.93 -0.31 -6.07
N GLU A 144 -13.38 0.39 -7.07
CA GLU A 144 -12.31 -0.07 -7.98
C GLU A 144 -10.93 0.45 -7.57
N GLY A 145 -10.84 1.16 -6.44
CA GLY A 145 -9.61 1.71 -5.90
C GLY A 145 -8.57 0.64 -5.59
N LEU A 146 -7.31 1.05 -5.52
CA LEU A 146 -6.18 0.11 -5.43
C LEU A 146 -6.28 -0.83 -4.21
N LEU A 147 -6.74 -0.37 -3.04
CA LEU A 147 -6.92 -1.26 -1.88
C LEU A 147 -7.95 -2.36 -2.15
N GLN A 148 -9.10 -2.01 -2.74
CA GLN A 148 -10.15 -2.97 -3.06
C GLN A 148 -9.70 -3.91 -4.19
N TRP A 149 -9.02 -3.38 -5.19
CA TRP A 149 -8.47 -4.16 -6.28
C TRP A 149 -7.44 -5.17 -5.77
N ILE A 150 -6.51 -4.74 -4.90
CA ILE A 150 -5.55 -5.65 -4.27
C ILE A 150 -6.32 -6.71 -3.50
N ASN A 151 -7.25 -6.35 -2.61
CA ASN A 151 -7.98 -7.31 -1.78
C ASN A 151 -8.68 -8.42 -2.59
N LYS A 152 -9.24 -8.07 -3.76
CA LYS A 152 -9.96 -8.99 -4.66
C LYS A 152 -9.06 -9.91 -5.50
N ASN A 153 -7.76 -9.62 -5.64
CA ASN A 153 -6.85 -10.30 -6.59
C ASN A 153 -5.72 -11.09 -5.92
#